data_AF-A0A7V8WRN8-F1
#
_entry.id   AF-A0A7V8WRN8-F1
#
_cell.length_a   1.000
_cell.length_b   1.000
_cell.length_c   1.000
_cell.angle_alpha   90.00
_cell.angle_beta   90.00
_cell.angle_gamma   90.00
#
_symmetry.space_group_name_H-M   'P 1'
#
loop_
_entity.id
_entity.type
_entity.pdbx_description
1 polymer ?
#
loop_
_entity_poly.entity_id
_entity_poly.type
_entity_poly.pdbx_seq_one_letter_code
_entity_poly.pdbx_strand_id
1 'polypeptide(L)'
;MMGDQARDRMFLRMMIPHHQLAIDMAQDALATAQHQELKDLAAEIIADQSAEITEMEGYLRTWYGEGSTRGRADTMLDMMRNMRSEC
;
A
#
# COMPACT_ATOMS: atom_id res chain seq x y z
N MET A 1 -18.47 -6.99 8.82
CA MET A 1 -19.04 -5.80 8.15
C MET A 1 -18.43 -5.72 6.75
N MET A 2 -19.23 -5.84 5.69
CA MET A 2 -18.75 -5.93 4.28
C MET A 2 -19.07 -4.69 3.43
N GLY A 3 -19.30 -3.53 4.06
CA GLY A 3 -19.55 -2.25 3.38
C GLY A 3 -18.31 -1.37 3.17
N ASP A 4 -17.16 -1.74 3.73
CA ASP A 4 -15.98 -0.87 3.86
C ASP A 4 -14.82 -1.25 2.92
N GLN A 5 -14.83 -2.49 2.38
CA GLN A 5 -13.67 -3.04 1.67
C GLN A 5 -13.19 -2.23 0.46
N ALA A 6 -14.10 -1.62 -0.30
CA ALA A 6 -13.73 -0.76 -1.43
C ALA A 6 -13.11 0.58 -0.96
N ARG A 7 -13.57 1.10 0.18
CA ARG A 7 -13.05 2.33 0.79
C ARG A 7 -11.70 2.08 1.43
N ASP A 8 -11.56 0.98 2.17
CA ASP A 8 -10.29 0.52 2.74
C ASP A 8 -9.24 0.32 1.64
N ARG A 9 -9.59 -0.40 0.57
CA ARG A 9 -8.69 -0.63 -0.57
C ARG A 9 -8.26 0.68 -1.23
N MET A 10 -9.20 1.63 -1.42
CA MET A 10 -8.88 2.94 -1.97
C MET A 10 -7.98 3.75 -1.01
N PHE A 11 -8.29 3.74 0.28
CA PHE A 11 -7.50 4.41 1.31
C PHE A 11 -6.05 3.90 1.29
N LEU A 12 -5.85 2.59 1.33
CA LEU A 12 -4.51 1.98 1.27
C LEU A 12 -3.76 2.38 -0.01
N ARG A 13 -4.42 2.33 -1.17
CA ARG A 13 -3.82 2.72 -2.47
C ARG A 13 -3.45 4.20 -2.56
N MET A 14 -4.14 5.06 -1.82
CA MET A 14 -3.86 6.49 -1.75
C MET A 14 -2.81 6.83 -0.68
N MET A 15 -2.78 6.10 0.44
CA MET A 15 -1.88 6.37 1.56
C MET A 15 -0.46 5.87 1.33
N ILE A 16 -0.27 4.78 0.59
CA ILE A 16 1.08 4.35 0.20
C ILE A 16 1.86 5.47 -0.54
N PRO A 17 1.36 6.06 -1.65
CA PRO A 17 2.09 7.14 -2.32
C PRO A 17 2.13 8.44 -1.51
N HIS A 18 1.12 8.71 -0.67
CA HIS A 18 1.14 9.86 0.23
C HIS A 18 2.28 9.74 1.27
N HIS A 19 2.48 8.54 1.84
CA HIS A 19 3.59 8.28 2.74
C HIS A 19 4.94 8.34 2.04
N GLN A 20 5.03 7.84 0.81
CA GLN A 20 6.26 7.97 0.03
C GLN A 20 6.66 9.44 -0.16
N LEU A 21 5.70 10.32 -0.47
CA LEU A 21 5.96 11.76 -0.56
C LEU A 21 6.49 12.36 0.75
N ALA A 22 5.94 11.94 1.89
CA ALA A 22 6.40 12.40 3.19
C ALA A 22 7.81 11.89 3.53
N ILE A 23 8.15 10.66 3.14
CA ILE A 23 9.51 10.11 3.26
C ILE A 23 10.49 10.93 2.42
N ASP A 24 10.14 11.23 1.17
CA ASP A 24 10.99 12.03 0.28
C ASP A 24 11.26 13.42 0.89
N MET A 25 10.21 14.08 1.40
CA MET A 25 10.34 15.37 2.10
C MET A 25 11.17 15.27 3.39
N ALA A 26 11.03 14.18 4.15
CA ALA A 26 11.81 13.96 5.36
C ALA A 26 13.29 13.68 5.06
N GLN A 27 13.60 13.00 3.95
CA GLN A 27 14.98 12.82 3.49
C GLN A 27 15.63 14.16 3.13
N ASP A 28 14.91 15.04 2.44
CA ASP A 28 15.37 16.40 2.12
C ASP A 28 15.60 17.22 3.40
N ALA A 29 14.68 17.13 4.37
CA ALA A 29 14.82 17.78 5.66
C ALA A 29 16.04 17.27 6.44
N LEU A 30 16.26 15.95 6.47
CA LEU A 30 17.42 15.34 7.14
C LEU A 30 18.75 15.81 6.52
N ALA A 31 18.79 15.98 5.20
CA ALA A 31 19.97 16.45 4.47
C ALA A 31 20.27 17.94 4.70
N THR A 32 19.25 18.76 4.97
CA THR A 32 19.38 20.23 4.99
C THR A 32 19.23 20.85 6.38
N ALA A 33 18.64 20.15 7.35
CA ALA A 33 18.38 20.66 8.69
C ALA A 33 19.67 20.99 9.45
N GLN A 34 19.64 22.12 10.15
CA GLN A 34 20.74 22.55 11.03
C GLN A 34 20.53 22.13 12.49
N HIS A 35 19.26 22.08 12.92
CA HIS A 35 18.87 21.72 14.27
C HIS A 35 18.74 20.20 14.42
N GLN A 36 19.25 19.66 15.53
CA GLN A 36 19.26 18.22 15.77
C GLN A 36 17.84 17.67 15.93
N GLU A 37 16.96 18.43 16.58
CA GLU A 37 15.56 18.09 16.80
C GLU A 37 14.80 17.89 15.48
N LEU A 38 15.15 18.65 14.43
CA LEU A 38 14.56 18.48 13.11
C LEU A 38 15.10 17.25 12.38
N LYS A 39 16.37 16.90 12.60
CA LYS A 39 16.96 15.67 12.05
C LYS A 39 16.36 14.44 12.69
N ASP A 40 16.18 14.47 14.00
CA ASP A 40 15.59 13.38 14.76
C ASP A 40 14.14 13.15 14.31
N LEU A 41 13.35 14.22 14.21
CA LEU A 41 11.98 14.14 13.69
C LEU A 41 11.94 13.61 12.25
N ALA A 42 12.84 14.07 11.38
CA ALA A 42 12.91 13.58 10.00
C ALA A 42 13.25 12.08 9.94
N ALA A 43 14.18 11.62 10.77
CA ALA A 43 14.54 10.21 10.88
C ALA A 43 13.38 9.35 11.40
N GLU A 44 12.64 9.84 12.40
CA GLU A 44 11.43 9.19 12.93
C GLU A 44 10.35 9.06 11.84
N ILE A 45 10.06 10.14 11.10
CA ILE A 45 9.09 10.13 10.00
C ILE A 45 9.47 9.09 8.94
N ILE A 46 10.75 9.03 8.55
CA ILE A 46 11.22 8.04 7.56
C ILE A 46 10.99 6.62 8.08
N ALA A 47 11.35 6.35 9.33
CA ALA A 47 11.24 5.02 9.93
C ALA A 47 9.77 4.57 10.01
N ASP A 48 8.91 5.41 10.57
CA ASP A 48 7.51 5.08 10.82
C ASP A 48 6.74 4.93 9.50
N GLN A 49 6.86 5.88 8.57
CA GLN A 49 6.10 5.82 7.33
C GLN A 49 6.58 4.70 6.38
N SER A 50 7.86 4.31 6.47
CA SER A 50 8.36 3.12 5.74
C SER A 50 7.76 1.82 6.30
N ALA A 51 7.61 1.74 7.62
CA ALA A 51 6.95 0.60 8.27
C ALA A 51 5.47 0.55 7.89
N GLU A 52 4.76 1.68 7.95
CA GLU A 52 3.35 1.78 7.59
C GLU A 52 3.09 1.42 6.11
N ILE A 53 3.96 1.82 5.18
CA ILE A 53 3.89 1.36 3.78
C ILE A 53 3.94 -0.17 3.71
N THR A 54 4.89 -0.79 4.42
CA THR A 54 5.06 -2.25 4.42
C THR A 54 3.80 -2.96 4.94
N GLU A 55 3.19 -2.44 6.00
CA GLU A 55 1.94 -2.96 6.56
C GLU A 55 0.78 -2.80 5.58
N MET A 56 0.61 -1.61 4.99
CA MET A 56 -0.47 -1.33 4.04
C MET A 56 -0.39 -2.21 2.79
N GLU A 57 0.81 -2.42 2.25
CA GLU A 57 1.00 -3.39 1.17
C GLU A 57 0.67 -4.82 1.61
N GLY A 58 0.99 -5.17 2.85
CA GLY A 58 0.61 -6.43 3.49
C GLY A 58 -0.91 -6.62 3.53
N TYR A 59 -1.65 -5.57 3.89
CA TYR A 59 -3.11 -5.57 3.87
C TYR A 59 -3.65 -5.71 2.45
N LEU A 60 -3.09 -4.99 1.47
CA LEU A 60 -3.50 -5.12 0.06
C LEU A 60 -3.32 -6.55 -0.48
N ARG A 61 -2.20 -7.20 -0.13
CA ARG A 61 -1.92 -8.60 -0.48
C ARG A 61 -2.88 -9.57 0.21
N THR A 62 -3.07 -9.40 1.52
CA THR A 62 -3.80 -10.37 2.36
C THR A 62 -5.31 -10.26 2.18
N TRP A 63 -5.85 -9.04 2.07
CA TRP A 63 -7.29 -8.81 2.04
C TRP A 63 -7.86 -8.79 0.62
N TYR A 64 -7.08 -8.38 -0.39
CA TYR A 64 -7.57 -8.19 -1.76
C TYR A 64 -6.81 -9.00 -2.82
N GLY A 65 -5.81 -9.79 -2.43
CA GLY A 65 -5.02 -10.62 -3.35
C GLY A 65 -4.18 -9.83 -4.35
N GLU A 66 -3.99 -8.52 -4.11
CA GLU A 66 -3.19 -7.68 -4.99
C GLU A 66 -1.71 -8.08 -4.93
N GLY A 67 -1.04 -8.16 -6.08
CA GLY A 67 0.33 -8.65 -6.16
C GLY A 67 0.49 -10.17 -6.17
N SER A 68 -0.57 -10.95 -5.93
CA SER A 68 -0.56 -12.40 -6.12
C SER A 68 -0.96 -12.76 -7.55
N THR A 69 -0.07 -13.44 -8.28
CA THR A 69 -0.36 -14.03 -9.60
C THR A 69 -1.54 -15.02 -9.56
N ARG A 70 -1.88 -15.53 -8.37
CA ARG A 70 -2.98 -16.48 -8.14
C ARG A 70 -4.36 -15.86 -8.34
N GLY A 71 -4.58 -14.61 -7.91
CA GLY A 71 -5.89 -13.96 -8.04
C GLY A 71 -6.33 -13.73 -9.49
N ARG A 72 -5.38 -13.41 -10.39
CA ARG A 72 -5.66 -13.28 -11.84
C ARG A 72 -5.96 -14.63 -12.48
N ALA A 73 -5.25 -15.69 -12.07
CA ALA A 73 -5.48 -17.03 -12.58
C ALA A 73 -6.85 -17.56 -12.16
N ASP A 74 -7.27 -17.30 -10.91
CA ASP A 74 -8.58 -17.71 -10.40
C ASP A 74 -9.74 -16.99 -11.12
N THR A 75 -9.62 -15.67 -11.38
CA THR A 75 -10.61 -14.94 -12.20
C THR A 75 -10.69 -15.45 -13.64
N MET A 76 -9.54 -15.73 -14.28
CA MET A 76 -9.54 -16.29 -15.64
C MET A 76 -10.11 -17.72 -15.68
N LEU A 77 -9.77 -18.55 -14.69
CA LEU A 77 -10.31 -19.91 -14.55
C LEU A 77 -11.82 -19.90 -14.36
N ASP A 78 -12.36 -18.95 -13.61
CA ASP A 78 -13.80 -18.78 -13.39
C ASP A 78 -14.52 -18.31 -14.66
N MET A 79 -13.98 -17.30 -15.35
CA MET A 79 -14.49 -16.85 -16.66
C MET A 79 -14.48 -17.99 -17.71
N MET A 80 -13.43 -18.81 -17.73
CA MET A 80 -13.33 -19.97 -18.63
C MET A 80 -14.22 -21.15 -18.22
N ARG A 81 -14.68 -21.22 -16.97
CA ARG A 81 -15.64 -22.22 -16.51
C ARG A 81 -17.05 -21.82 -16.89
N ASN A 82 -17.37 -20.53 -16.76
CA ASN A 82 -18.67 -19.98 -17.12
C ASN A 82 -18.91 -20.04 -18.64
N MET A 83 -17.93 -19.71 -19.48
CA MET A 83 -18.05 -19.85 -20.95
C MET A 83 -18.28 -21.29 -21.43
N ARG A 84 -17.77 -22.29 -20.72
CA ARG A 84 -17.99 -23.72 -21.07
C ARG A 84 -19.33 -24.26 -20.61
N SER A 85 -20.04 -23.52 -19.77
CA SER A 85 -21.34 -23.90 -19.23
C SER A 85 -22.51 -23.31 -20.05
N GLU A 86 -22.21 -22.51 -21.08
CA GLU A 86 -23.17 -21.83 -21.97
C GLU A 86 -23.25 -22.45 -23.39
N CYS A 87 -22.79 -23.69 -23.58
CA CYS A 87 -23.00 -24.50 -24.79
C CYS A 87 -23.73 -25.81 -24.47
#